data_AF-A0A2T7BP10-F1
#
_entry.id   AF-A0A2T7BP10-F1
#
_cell.length_a   1.000
_cell.length_b   1.000
_cell.length_c   1.000
_cell.angle_alpha   90.00
_cell.angle_beta   90.00
_cell.angle_gamma   90.00
#
_symmetry.space_group_name_H-M   'P 1'
#
loop_
_entity.id
_entity.type
_entity.pdbx_description
1 polymer ?
#
loop_
_entity_poly.entity_id
_entity_poly.type
_entity_poly.pdbx_seq_one_letter_code
_entity_poly.pdbx_strand_id
1 'polypeptide(L)'
;MTYELDAWIFSADIEGHHGFTYDFIGAPIFEGFMEATPHAGFLPQLNSGFSIRRIPSCLKALDQLRRYRSRWKRQRFFLEKFRFLRRWVSPALLQVIFDDQLTGYFTGWYFHEDMIWTHIVPVLFPFFKVAPPEVAARFSFEVNAPMLLQRQQGVLPLGCHAWAKFPAFWQSYIPAAKMLL
;
A
#
# COMPACT_ATOMS: atom_id res chain seq x y z
N MET A 1 9.66 -7.27 -8.63
CA MET A 1 8.74 -6.60 -9.59
C MET A 1 7.57 -7.54 -9.72
N THR A 2 6.44 -7.20 -9.12
CA THR A 2 5.17 -7.86 -9.43
C THR A 2 4.67 -7.26 -10.74
N TYR A 3 4.12 -8.10 -11.61
CA TYR A 3 3.60 -7.70 -12.90
C TYR A 3 2.11 -8.02 -12.91
N GLU A 4 1.29 -6.99 -12.72
CA GLU A 4 -0.17 -7.10 -12.66
C GLU A 4 -0.74 -6.78 -14.04
N LEU A 5 -1.39 -7.76 -14.67
CA LEU A 5 -1.92 -7.68 -16.03
C LEU A 5 -3.31 -7.03 -16.12
N ASP A 6 -3.90 -6.73 -14.98
CA ASP A 6 -5.27 -6.26 -14.80
C ASP A 6 -5.33 -4.78 -14.37
N ALA A 7 -4.30 -4.01 -14.73
CA ALA A 7 -4.30 -2.56 -14.61
C ALA A 7 -4.87 -1.87 -15.85
N TRP A 8 -5.52 -0.73 -15.66
CA TRP A 8 -5.97 0.15 -16.75
C TRP A 8 -5.54 1.58 -16.45
N ILE A 9 -4.99 2.26 -17.46
CA ILE A 9 -4.47 3.64 -17.35
C ILE A 9 -5.42 4.56 -18.12
N PHE A 10 -5.98 5.56 -17.43
CA PHE A 10 -6.92 6.55 -18.01
C PHE A 10 -6.21 7.82 -18.48
N SER A 11 -5.05 8.14 -17.91
CA SER A 11 -4.29 9.36 -18.23
C SER A 11 -2.80 9.08 -18.35
N ALA A 12 -2.12 9.82 -19.23
CA ALA A 12 -0.67 9.82 -19.35
C ALA A 12 0.00 10.85 -18.42
N ASP A 13 -0.78 11.72 -17.76
CA ASP A 13 -0.27 12.78 -16.89
C ASP A 13 0.10 12.25 -15.50
N ILE A 14 1.22 11.54 -15.39
CA ILE A 14 1.68 10.93 -14.14
C ILE A 14 1.96 11.98 -13.06
N GLU A 15 2.52 13.14 -13.44
CA GLU A 15 2.87 14.21 -12.51
C GLU A 15 1.62 14.90 -11.96
N GLY A 16 0.62 15.19 -12.80
CA GLY A 16 -0.66 15.75 -12.38
C GLY A 16 -1.43 14.87 -11.40
N HIS A 17 -1.15 13.56 -11.38
CA HIS A 17 -1.72 12.60 -10.44
C HIS A 17 -0.75 12.22 -9.29
N HIS A 18 0.27 13.05 -9.04
CA HIS A 18 1.24 12.91 -7.95
C HIS A 18 2.15 11.66 -8.02
N GLY A 19 2.24 10.99 -9.18
CA GLY A 19 2.92 9.69 -9.32
C GLY A 19 4.39 9.68 -8.90
N PHE A 20 5.10 10.82 -9.02
CA PHE A 20 6.52 10.94 -8.64
C PHE A 20 6.77 11.72 -7.33
N THR A 21 5.71 12.09 -6.60
CA THR A 21 5.83 12.93 -5.39
C THR A 21 6.34 12.14 -4.18
N TYR A 22 6.10 10.83 -4.15
CA TYR A 22 6.40 9.94 -3.01
C TYR A 22 7.30 8.78 -3.43
N ASP A 23 7.90 8.10 -2.46
CA ASP A 23 8.68 6.89 -2.73
C ASP A 23 7.79 5.68 -3.03
N PHE A 24 6.54 5.71 -2.56
CA PHE A 24 5.50 4.75 -2.88
C PHE A 24 4.14 5.45 -2.98
N ILE A 25 3.40 5.17 -4.05
CA ILE A 25 1.99 5.52 -4.21
C ILE A 25 1.25 4.36 -4.89
N GLY A 26 0.05 4.06 -4.41
CA GLY A 26 -0.81 2.98 -4.90
C GLY A 26 -2.28 3.33 -4.69
N ALA A 27 -3.18 2.35 -4.72
CA ALA A 27 -4.60 2.60 -4.42
C ALA A 27 -4.84 2.69 -2.90
N PRO A 28 -5.75 3.56 -2.42
CA PRO A 28 -6.09 3.60 -1.00
C PRO A 28 -6.78 2.31 -0.55
N ILE A 29 -6.43 1.83 0.64
CA ILE A 29 -7.12 0.70 1.28
C ILE A 29 -8.16 1.23 2.26
N PHE A 30 -9.30 0.57 2.34
CA PHE A 30 -10.39 0.91 3.25
C PHE A 30 -10.47 -0.04 4.45
N GLU A 31 -11.03 0.44 5.55
CA GLU A 31 -11.53 -0.42 6.62
C GLU A 31 -12.54 -1.42 6.04
N GLY A 32 -12.40 -2.71 6.37
CA GLY A 32 -13.20 -3.78 5.77
C GLY A 32 -12.69 -4.27 4.41
N PHE A 33 -11.58 -3.73 3.90
CA PHE A 33 -10.88 -4.19 2.70
C PHE A 33 -11.81 -4.31 1.49
N MET A 34 -11.97 -5.51 0.91
CA MET A 34 -12.81 -5.76 -0.26
C MET A 34 -14.31 -5.61 0.03
N GLU A 35 -14.72 -5.72 1.29
CA GLU A 35 -16.12 -5.61 1.74
C GLU A 35 -16.42 -4.21 2.30
N ALA A 36 -15.51 -3.25 2.10
CA ALA A 36 -15.64 -1.91 2.64
C ALA A 36 -16.92 -1.22 2.15
N THR A 37 -17.73 -0.74 3.10
CA THR A 37 -18.91 0.08 2.78
C THR A 37 -18.48 1.43 2.19
N PRO A 38 -19.35 2.15 1.46
CA PRO A 38 -19.03 3.48 0.92
C PRO A 38 -18.64 4.54 1.97
N HIS A 39 -18.95 4.31 3.25
CA HIS A 39 -18.64 5.21 4.36
C HIS A 39 -17.37 4.78 5.15
N ALA A 40 -16.73 3.68 4.76
CA ALA A 40 -15.53 3.19 5.42
C ALA A 40 -14.40 4.23 5.41
N GLY A 41 -13.64 4.29 6.50
CA GLY A 41 -12.43 5.10 6.60
C GLY A 41 -11.29 4.54 5.76
N PHE A 42 -10.29 5.38 5.48
CA PHE A 42 -9.04 4.93 4.88
C PHE A 42 -8.14 4.31 5.95
N LEU A 43 -7.49 3.21 5.58
CA LEU A 43 -6.32 2.72 6.29
C LEU A 43 -5.07 3.47 5.80
N PRO A 44 -4.02 3.59 6.63
CA PRO A 44 -2.79 4.27 6.23
C PRO A 44 -1.97 3.50 5.18
N GLN A 45 -2.29 2.22 4.95
CA GLN A 45 -1.65 1.40 3.93
C GLN A 45 -2.26 1.61 2.55
N LEU A 46 -1.47 1.33 1.52
CA LEU A 46 -1.87 1.43 0.12
C LEU A 46 -1.68 0.10 -0.59
N ASN A 47 -2.60 -0.24 -1.49
CA ASN A 47 -2.53 -1.43 -2.31
C ASN A 47 -1.50 -1.24 -3.44
N SER A 48 -0.70 -2.28 -3.70
CA SER A 48 0.39 -2.22 -4.68
C SER A 48 0.02 -2.59 -6.13
N GLY A 49 -1.21 -3.03 -6.40
CA GLY A 49 -1.64 -3.62 -7.67
C GLY A 49 -1.54 -2.68 -8.87
N PHE A 50 -1.81 -1.39 -8.66
CA PHE A 50 -1.35 -0.32 -9.55
C PHE A 50 -0.59 0.68 -8.69
N SER A 51 0.75 0.68 -8.78
CA SER A 51 1.61 1.50 -7.93
C SER A 51 2.83 2.04 -8.67
N ILE A 52 3.32 3.21 -8.25
CA ILE A 52 4.64 3.73 -8.62
C ILE A 52 5.55 3.70 -7.41
N ARG A 53 6.81 3.33 -7.64
CA ARG A 53 7.81 3.17 -6.60
C ARG A 53 9.13 3.77 -7.03
N ARG A 54 9.75 4.56 -6.15
CA ARG A 54 11.05 5.16 -6.40
C ARG A 54 12.15 4.11 -6.22
N ILE A 55 12.66 3.60 -7.33
CA ILE A 55 13.65 2.51 -7.35
C ILE A 55 14.85 2.75 -6.41
N PRO A 56 15.55 3.92 -6.43
CA PRO A 56 16.67 4.16 -5.50
C PRO A 56 16.27 4.04 -4.02
N SER A 57 15.10 4.53 -3.65
CA SER A 57 14.58 4.47 -2.28
C SER A 57 14.25 3.03 -1.89
N CYS A 58 13.63 2.26 -2.79
CA CYS A 58 13.36 0.83 -2.58
C CYS A 58 14.65 0.04 -2.39
N LEU A 59 15.66 0.23 -3.23
CA LEU A 59 16.95 -0.46 -3.11
C LEU A 59 17.64 -0.13 -1.78
N LYS A 60 17.62 1.14 -1.38
CA LYS A 60 18.16 1.57 -0.08
C LYS A 60 17.40 0.94 1.09
N ALA A 61 16.07 0.89 1.03
CA ALA A 61 15.25 0.26 2.06
C ALA A 61 15.50 -1.26 2.14
N LEU A 62 15.60 -1.96 1.02
CA LEU A 62 15.92 -3.40 0.97
C LEU A 62 17.28 -3.71 1.59
N ASP A 63 18.31 -2.93 1.27
CA ASP A 63 19.62 -3.11 1.88
C ASP A 63 19.58 -2.89 3.41
N GLN A 64 18.84 -1.87 3.87
CA GLN A 64 18.67 -1.63 5.31
C GLN A 64 17.82 -2.70 6.00
N LEU A 65 16.75 -3.20 5.38
CA LEU A 65 15.96 -4.34 5.89
C LEU A 65 16.83 -5.58 6.06
N ARG A 66 17.66 -5.89 5.06
CA ARG A 66 18.60 -7.02 5.11
C ARG A 66 19.54 -6.92 6.31
N ARG A 67 20.10 -5.74 6.57
CA ARG A 67 20.96 -5.47 7.74
C ARG A 67 20.17 -5.49 9.05
N TYR A 68 18.90 -5.05 9.02
CA TYR A 68 18.01 -4.99 10.18
C TYR A 68 17.60 -6.38 10.69
N ARG A 69 17.56 -7.42 9.84
CA ARG A 69 17.14 -8.79 10.20
C ARG A 69 17.74 -9.30 11.53
N SER A 70 19.06 -9.19 11.69
CA SER A 70 19.74 -9.65 12.90
C SER A 70 19.39 -8.81 14.14
N ARG A 71 19.19 -7.50 13.95
CA ARG A 71 18.73 -6.59 15.01
C ARG A 71 17.30 -6.91 15.42
N TRP A 72 16.40 -7.13 14.46
CA TRP A 72 15.01 -7.52 14.69
C TRP A 72 14.92 -8.81 15.52
N LYS A 73 15.66 -9.87 15.16
CA LYS A 73 15.68 -11.13 15.93
C LYS A 73 16.04 -10.91 17.40
N ARG A 74 17.08 -10.11 17.67
CA ARG A 74 17.50 -9.76 19.04
C ARG A 74 16.41 -8.94 19.75
N GLN A 75 15.93 -7.87 19.11
CA GLN A 75 14.91 -7.01 19.69
C GLN A 75 13.64 -7.79 20.06
N ARG A 76 13.13 -8.61 19.15
CA ARG A 76 11.98 -9.46 19.39
C ARG A 76 12.20 -10.39 20.57
N PHE A 77 13.29 -11.14 20.59
CA PHE A 77 13.64 -12.03 21.71
C PHE A 77 13.66 -11.30 23.07
N PHE A 78 14.34 -10.15 23.14
CA PHE A 78 14.40 -9.36 24.37
C PHE A 78 13.03 -8.80 24.77
N LEU A 79 12.22 -8.32 23.83
CA LEU A 79 10.90 -7.75 24.10
C LEU A 79 9.82 -8.80 24.40
N GLU A 80 10.02 -10.05 23.97
CA GLU A 80 9.22 -11.22 24.37
C GLU A 80 9.57 -11.64 25.79
N LYS A 81 10.87 -11.83 26.07
CA LYS A 81 11.35 -12.31 27.37
C LYS A 81 11.20 -11.27 28.48
N PHE A 82 11.49 -10.00 28.18
CA PHE A 82 11.48 -8.90 29.14
C PHE A 82 10.41 -7.87 28.75
N ARG A 83 9.15 -8.23 28.98
CA ARG A 83 7.98 -7.39 28.62
C ARG A 83 8.05 -5.97 29.18
N PHE A 84 8.71 -5.76 30.31
CA PHE A 84 8.87 -4.42 30.90
C PHE A 84 9.66 -3.47 29.98
N LEU A 85 10.52 -3.99 29.09
CA LEU A 85 11.28 -3.19 28.12
C LEU A 85 10.40 -2.54 27.06
N ARG A 86 9.18 -3.06 26.83
CA ARG A 86 8.24 -2.52 25.85
C ARG A 86 7.88 -1.05 26.15
N ARG A 87 7.91 -0.62 27.42
CA ARG A 87 7.62 0.78 27.80
C ARG A 87 8.63 1.79 27.23
N TRP A 88 9.81 1.34 26.83
CA TRP A 88 10.89 2.16 26.29
C TRP A 88 10.95 2.15 24.76
N VAL A 89 10.01 1.46 24.12
CA VAL A 89 9.92 1.32 22.66
C VAL A 89 8.64 2.00 22.20
N SER A 90 8.72 2.78 21.12
CA SER A 90 7.53 3.46 20.60
C SER A 90 6.46 2.44 20.18
N PRO A 91 5.16 2.77 20.33
CA PRO A 91 4.08 1.87 19.93
C PRO A 91 4.18 1.43 18.46
N ALA A 92 4.51 2.35 17.54
CA ALA A 92 4.69 2.03 16.13
C ALA A 92 5.82 1.02 15.88
N LEU A 93 6.95 1.17 16.57
CA LEU A 93 8.06 0.22 16.43
C LEU A 93 7.72 -1.13 17.07
N LEU A 94 6.97 -1.16 18.17
CA LEU A 94 6.47 -2.41 18.74
C LEU A 94 5.54 -3.14 17.77
N GLN A 95 4.61 -2.43 17.13
CA GLN A 95 3.73 -3.01 16.11
C GLN A 95 4.57 -3.67 15.02
N VAL A 96 5.55 -2.95 14.45
CA VAL A 96 6.42 -3.49 13.40
C VAL A 96 7.27 -4.68 13.86
N ILE A 97 7.88 -4.63 15.06
CA ILE A 97 8.73 -5.73 15.54
C ILE A 97 7.93 -7.05 15.66
N PHE A 98 6.68 -6.93 16.08
CA PHE A 98 5.76 -8.05 16.29
C PHE A 98 4.82 -8.32 15.12
N ASP A 99 5.00 -7.65 13.99
CA ASP A 99 4.16 -7.78 12.81
C ASP A 99 4.42 -9.12 12.10
N ASP A 100 3.34 -9.83 11.75
CA ASP A 100 3.42 -11.12 11.06
C ASP A 100 3.94 -11.00 9.63
N GLN A 101 3.71 -9.87 8.94
CA GLN A 101 4.25 -9.61 7.61
C GLN A 101 5.77 -9.46 7.66
N LEU A 102 6.30 -8.72 8.65
CA LEU A 102 7.76 -8.63 8.85
C LEU A 102 8.35 -10.00 9.22
N THR A 103 7.64 -10.75 10.05
CA THR A 103 8.02 -12.11 10.41
C THR A 103 8.11 -12.98 9.16
N GLY A 104 7.07 -13.00 8.33
CA GLY A 104 7.02 -13.72 7.06
C GLY A 104 8.17 -13.35 6.14
N TYR A 105 8.38 -12.04 5.92
CA TYR A 105 9.47 -11.51 5.12
C TYR A 105 10.86 -12.02 5.56
N PHE A 106 11.15 -12.02 6.87
CA PHE A 106 12.47 -12.46 7.36
C PHE A 106 12.67 -13.95 7.48
N THR A 107 11.59 -14.73 7.45
CA THR A 107 11.61 -16.19 7.59
C THR A 107 11.41 -16.90 6.26
N GLY A 108 10.97 -16.18 5.22
CA GLY A 108 10.61 -16.76 3.92
C GLY A 108 9.21 -17.36 3.90
N TRP A 109 8.40 -17.15 4.95
CA TRP A 109 6.98 -17.48 4.94
C TRP A 109 6.19 -16.41 4.16
N TYR A 110 4.91 -16.70 3.91
CA TYR A 110 4.00 -15.79 3.21
C TYR A 110 3.94 -14.41 3.89
N PHE A 111 3.90 -13.37 3.08
CA PHE A 111 3.70 -11.98 3.50
C PHE A 111 3.06 -11.18 2.36
N HIS A 112 2.37 -10.11 2.70
CA HIS A 112 1.82 -9.12 1.79
C HIS A 112 2.86 -8.03 1.56
N GLU A 113 3.19 -7.82 0.30
CA GLU A 113 4.32 -6.98 -0.08
C GLU A 113 4.03 -5.49 0.08
N ASP A 114 2.80 -5.08 -0.20
CA ASP A 114 2.27 -3.74 0.08
C ASP A 114 2.37 -3.37 1.57
N MET A 115 2.10 -4.30 2.49
CA MET A 115 2.27 -4.09 3.93
C MET A 115 3.74 -3.85 4.30
N ILE A 116 4.68 -4.54 3.64
CA ILE A 116 6.11 -4.29 3.84
C ILE A 116 6.44 -2.84 3.45
N TRP A 117 6.00 -2.41 2.27
CA TRP A 117 6.34 -1.08 1.76
C TRP A 117 5.61 0.08 2.42
N THR A 118 4.35 -0.13 2.80
CA THR A 118 3.46 0.96 3.23
C THR A 118 3.31 1.05 4.74
N HIS A 119 3.48 -0.06 5.45
CA HIS A 119 3.38 -0.10 6.92
C HIS A 119 4.76 -0.20 7.58
N ILE A 120 5.59 -1.18 7.17
CA ILE A 120 6.82 -1.53 7.90
C ILE A 120 7.99 -0.61 7.54
N VAL A 121 8.26 -0.45 6.24
CA VAL A 121 9.39 0.36 5.73
C VAL A 121 9.36 1.81 6.23
N PRO A 122 8.25 2.57 6.17
CA PRO A 122 8.26 3.97 6.62
C PRO A 122 8.47 4.12 8.13
N VAL A 123 8.04 3.14 8.94
CA VAL A 123 8.26 3.14 10.40
C VAL A 123 9.73 2.86 10.73
N LEU A 124 10.37 1.91 10.04
CA LEU A 124 11.79 1.60 10.25
C LEU A 124 12.72 2.64 9.63
N PHE A 125 12.32 3.22 8.50
CA PHE A 125 13.14 4.06 7.65
C PHE A 125 12.39 5.34 7.26
N PRO A 126 12.42 6.38 8.10
CA PRO A 126 11.65 7.61 7.88
C PRO A 126 11.98 8.38 6.59
N PHE A 127 13.05 8.03 5.88
CA PHE A 127 13.37 8.60 4.57
C PHE A 127 12.42 8.12 3.48
N PHE A 128 11.77 6.96 3.64
CA PHE A 128 10.88 6.37 2.66
C PHE A 128 9.46 6.90 2.88
N LYS A 129 8.95 7.70 1.94
CA LYS A 129 7.66 8.39 2.04
C LYS A 129 6.59 7.66 1.24
N VAL A 130 5.51 7.30 1.92
CA VAL A 130 4.30 6.72 1.33
C VAL A 130 3.28 7.85 1.16
N ALA A 131 2.57 7.87 0.03
CA ALA A 131 1.52 8.86 -0.20
C ALA A 131 0.39 8.74 0.85
N PRO A 132 -0.17 9.84 1.34
CA PRO A 132 -1.40 9.81 2.13
C PRO A 132 -2.56 9.20 1.30
N PRO A 133 -3.49 8.45 1.92
CA PRO A 133 -4.62 7.82 1.21
C PRO A 133 -5.46 8.79 0.37
N GLU A 134 -5.63 10.04 0.81
CA GLU A 134 -6.37 11.08 0.10
C GLU A 134 -5.67 11.49 -1.21
N VAL A 135 -4.34 11.50 -1.20
CA VAL A 135 -3.53 11.77 -2.39
C VAL A 135 -3.47 10.52 -3.28
N ALA A 136 -3.34 9.34 -2.67
CA ALA A 136 -3.39 8.06 -3.35
C ALA A 136 -4.71 7.85 -4.11
N ALA A 137 -5.83 8.36 -3.59
CA ALA A 137 -7.11 8.39 -4.27
C ALA A 137 -7.11 9.27 -5.54
N ARG A 138 -6.16 10.17 -5.77
CA ARG A 138 -6.01 10.83 -7.08
C ARG A 138 -5.20 9.97 -8.05
N PHE A 139 -4.36 9.09 -7.52
CA PHE A 139 -3.48 8.26 -8.32
C PHE A 139 -4.15 6.97 -8.81
N SER A 140 -4.85 6.24 -7.92
CA SER A 140 -5.46 4.97 -8.28
C SER A 140 -6.76 4.68 -7.55
N PHE A 141 -7.70 4.04 -8.25
CA PHE A 141 -8.88 3.42 -7.64
C PHE A 141 -8.78 1.89 -7.64
N GLU A 142 -9.44 1.25 -6.67
CA GLU A 142 -9.71 -0.19 -6.65
C GLU A 142 -11.10 -0.41 -6.03
N VAL A 143 -11.19 -0.49 -4.70
CA VAL A 143 -12.43 -0.61 -3.95
C VAL A 143 -13.15 0.74 -3.87
N ASN A 144 -14.49 0.74 -3.82
CA ASN A 144 -15.33 1.94 -3.68
C ASN A 144 -15.09 3.03 -4.73
N ALA A 145 -14.72 2.65 -5.95
CA ALA A 145 -14.47 3.56 -7.06
C ALA A 145 -15.61 4.57 -7.36
N PRO A 146 -16.92 4.24 -7.26
CA PRO A 146 -17.99 5.25 -7.40
C PRO A 146 -17.90 6.38 -6.37
N MET A 147 -17.63 6.03 -5.11
CA MET A 147 -17.52 7.00 -4.03
C MET A 147 -16.24 7.83 -4.15
N LEU A 148 -15.12 7.20 -4.51
CA LEU A 148 -13.88 7.93 -4.78
C LEU A 148 -14.05 8.92 -5.92
N LEU A 149 -14.70 8.52 -7.02
CA LEU A 149 -14.99 9.40 -8.15
C LEU A 149 -15.83 10.61 -7.71
N GLN A 150 -16.85 10.40 -6.87
CA GLN A 150 -17.67 11.48 -6.32
C GLN A 150 -16.82 12.44 -5.47
N ARG A 151 -15.94 11.92 -4.60
CA ARG A 151 -15.03 12.75 -3.78
C ARG A 151 -14.04 13.54 -4.62
N GLN A 152 -13.62 12.99 -5.76
CA GLN A 152 -12.76 13.67 -6.74
C GLN A 152 -13.56 14.51 -7.74
N GLN A 153 -14.81 14.88 -7.44
CA GLN A 153 -15.63 15.77 -8.26
C GLN A 153 -15.81 15.27 -9.71
N GLY A 154 -15.87 13.95 -9.90
CA GLY A 154 -16.02 13.33 -11.21
C GLY A 154 -14.72 13.13 -11.99
N VAL A 155 -13.55 13.45 -11.39
CA VAL A 155 -12.25 13.25 -12.03
C VAL A 155 -11.75 11.82 -11.80
N LEU A 156 -11.41 11.13 -12.89
CA LEU A 156 -10.82 9.80 -12.85
C LEU A 156 -9.37 9.85 -12.34
N PRO A 157 -8.88 8.77 -11.72
CA PRO A 157 -7.49 8.66 -11.31
C PRO A 157 -6.58 8.44 -12.53
N LEU A 158 -5.25 8.40 -12.31
CA LEU A 158 -4.30 7.99 -13.34
C LEU A 158 -4.66 6.60 -13.90
N GLY A 159 -5.02 5.67 -13.01
CA GLY A 159 -5.39 4.31 -13.38
C GLY A 159 -6.12 3.55 -12.27
N CYS A 160 -6.35 2.26 -12.51
CA CYS A 160 -6.91 1.34 -11.54
C CYS A 160 -6.33 -0.07 -11.73
N HIS A 161 -6.48 -0.92 -10.72
CA HIS A 161 -6.17 -2.34 -10.75
C HIS A 161 -7.41 -3.17 -10.42
N ALA A 162 -7.42 -4.45 -10.81
CA ALA A 162 -8.47 -5.42 -10.53
C ALA A 162 -9.88 -4.95 -10.94
N TRP A 163 -9.96 -4.13 -12.00
CA TRP A 163 -11.22 -3.54 -12.46
C TRP A 163 -12.27 -4.59 -12.82
N ALA A 164 -11.83 -5.78 -13.26
CA ALA A 164 -12.71 -6.90 -13.59
C ALA A 164 -13.49 -7.44 -12.37
N LYS A 165 -13.06 -7.16 -11.13
CA LYS A 165 -13.82 -7.50 -9.92
C LYS A 165 -15.04 -6.59 -9.70
N PHE A 166 -15.07 -5.42 -10.35
CA PHE A 166 -16.13 -4.41 -10.18
C PHE A 166 -16.70 -3.95 -11.54
N PRO A 167 -17.14 -4.87 -12.42
CA PRO A 167 -17.45 -4.55 -13.80
C PRO A 167 -18.64 -3.59 -13.94
N ALA A 168 -19.60 -3.63 -12.99
CA ALA A 168 -20.78 -2.75 -12.98
C ALA A 168 -20.44 -1.26 -12.95
N PHE A 169 -19.38 -0.87 -12.25
CA PHE A 169 -18.88 0.51 -12.26
C PHE A 169 -17.99 0.76 -13.47
N TRP A 170 -17.04 -0.15 -13.74
CA TRP A 170 -16.01 0.08 -14.74
C TRP A 170 -16.50 -0.01 -16.19
N GLN A 171 -17.63 -0.64 -16.49
CA GLN A 171 -18.21 -0.73 -17.85
C GLN A 171 -18.45 0.63 -18.52
N SER A 172 -18.64 1.69 -17.74
CA SER A 172 -18.83 3.05 -18.24
C SER A 172 -17.51 3.73 -18.65
N TYR A 173 -16.37 3.20 -18.22
CA TYR A 173 -15.05 3.82 -18.38
C TYR A 173 -14.04 2.92 -19.11
N ILE A 174 -14.20 1.60 -19.03
CA ILE A 174 -13.31 0.59 -19.62
C ILE A 174 -14.11 -0.23 -20.63
N PRO A 175 -13.81 -0.16 -21.94
CA PRO A 175 -14.54 -0.92 -22.96
C PRO A 175 -14.58 -2.43 -22.71
N ALA A 176 -13.47 -3.01 -22.24
CA ALA A 176 -13.36 -4.44 -21.94
C ALA A 176 -14.29 -4.90 -20.80
N ALA A 177 -14.66 -4.02 -19.87
CA ALA A 177 -15.56 -4.37 -18.77
C ALA A 177 -17.01 -4.62 -19.22
N LYS A 178 -17.42 -4.09 -20.38
CA LYS A 178 -18.75 -4.37 -20.96
C LYS A 178 -18.92 -5.83 -21.35
N MET A 179 -17.84 -6.56 -21.59
CA MET A 179 -17.88 -7.98 -21.98
C MET A 179 -18.04 -8.93 -20.80
N LEU A 180 -18.04 -8.42 -19.55
CA LEU A 180 -18.10 -9.21 -18.31
C LEU A 180 -19.47 -9.17 -17.63
N LEU A 181 -20.44 -8.44 -18.18
CA LEU A 181 -21.81 -8.27 -17.69
C LEU A 181 -22.79 -8.96 -18.64
#